data_AF-A0A507QN08-F1
#
_entry.id   AF-A0A507QN08-F1
#
_cell.length_a   1.000
_cell.length_b   1.000
_cell.length_c   1.000
_cell.angle_alpha   90.00
_cell.angle_beta   90.00
_cell.angle_gamma   90.00
#
_symmetry.space_group_name_H-M   'P 1'
#
loop_
_entity.id
_entity.type
_entity.pdbx_description
1 polymer ?
#
loop_
_entity_poly.entity_id
_entity_poly.type
_entity_poly.pdbx_seq_one_letter_code
_entity_poly.pdbx_strand_id
1 'polypeptide(L)'
;MAMNRIPGENIYIGGIFSVKNKAALARANITHILSVLRLHQADEIFAPFQHHQIAVDDVDDENLLEHFPAAIRFIQSGLDSGGSVLVHCAMGKSRSATICIAYLLHQQPSSLTPASALAILRESRPLCEPNEGFMEQLSLYHQMGCPDDVINHPIYSRWLYRREVEESVACGRGPELNSVLFEDDQSRRTAQTEDGPIEIKCRKCRRKLATTPFIIPHEPHHSRLQNPSLNSTNTECAHIFLHPLTWMRPSLFPSGTTAESEPSSGSGLDNYSSTEIAPLSGRLICPNPACGSNIGKFAWAGMQCSCGKWVVPAMGVAKARIDIVDRSKTGAGGPSRNRLPPAVMGIRLPPSMRGLDMDAGGRGGNL
;
A
#
# COMPACT_ATOMS: atom_id res chain seq x y z
N MET A 1 -2.42 -40.24 -8.28
CA MET A 1 -1.50 -39.11 -8.00
C MET A 1 -0.98 -39.25 -6.58
N ALA A 2 0.32 -39.07 -6.37
CA ALA A 2 0.94 -39.20 -5.06
C ALA A 2 0.71 -37.96 -4.18
N MET A 3 0.74 -38.17 -2.86
CA MET A 3 1.04 -37.12 -1.88
C MET A 3 2.56 -37.10 -1.65
N ASN A 4 3.14 -35.92 -1.53
CA ASN A 4 4.59 -35.73 -1.41
C ASN A 4 4.91 -35.09 -0.06
N ARG A 5 5.90 -35.61 0.66
CA ARG A 5 6.38 -35.01 1.92
C ARG A 5 7.28 -33.82 1.61
N ILE A 6 7.04 -32.69 2.25
CA ILE A 6 7.90 -31.51 2.17
C ILE A 6 9.25 -31.85 2.84
N PRO A 7 10.40 -31.47 2.26
CA PRO A 7 11.70 -31.69 2.89
C PRO A 7 11.75 -31.11 4.30
N GLY A 8 12.31 -31.86 5.26
CA GLY A 8 12.45 -31.41 6.66
C GLY A 8 11.17 -31.49 7.52
N GLU A 9 9.98 -31.55 6.92
CA GLU A 9 8.71 -31.38 7.65
C GLU A 9 7.82 -32.64 7.60
N ASN A 10 7.02 -32.88 8.65
CA ASN A 10 5.95 -33.89 8.61
C ASN A 10 4.67 -33.35 7.94
N ILE A 11 4.86 -32.56 6.88
CA ILE A 11 3.80 -31.95 6.08
C ILE A 11 3.81 -32.61 4.70
N TYR A 12 2.62 -33.01 4.24
CA TYR A 12 2.41 -33.61 2.94
C TYR A 12 1.55 -32.70 2.08
N ILE A 13 1.89 -32.58 0.80
CA ILE A 13 1.11 -31.86 -0.20
C ILE A 13 0.49 -32.85 -1.21
N GLY A 14 -0.77 -32.64 -1.56
CA GLY A 14 -1.49 -33.54 -2.46
C GLY A 14 -2.66 -32.90 -3.21
N GLY A 15 -3.21 -33.65 -4.16
CA GLY A 15 -4.49 -33.31 -4.81
C GLY A 15 -5.66 -34.00 -4.12
N ILE A 16 -6.88 -33.78 -4.62
CA ILE A 16 -8.11 -34.31 -4.01
C ILE A 16 -8.12 -35.85 -3.92
N PHE A 17 -7.49 -36.53 -4.87
CA PHE A 17 -7.36 -37.99 -4.86
C PHE A 17 -6.43 -38.53 -3.77
N SER A 18 -5.55 -37.69 -3.20
CA SER A 18 -4.67 -38.09 -2.10
C SER A 18 -5.46 -38.45 -0.84
N VAL A 19 -6.57 -37.75 -0.59
CA VAL A 19 -7.48 -38.00 0.54
C VAL A 19 -8.14 -39.38 0.43
N LYS A 20 -8.36 -39.87 -0.80
CA LYS A 20 -8.99 -41.18 -1.04
C LYS A 20 -8.09 -42.38 -0.75
N ASN A 21 -6.79 -42.17 -0.58
CA ASN A 21 -5.83 -43.24 -0.38
C ASN A 21 -5.57 -43.52 1.11
N LYS A 22 -6.51 -44.21 1.77
CA LYS A 22 -6.43 -44.55 3.21
C LYS A 22 -5.11 -45.23 3.59
N ALA A 23 -4.60 -46.13 2.74
CA ALA A 23 -3.35 -46.84 2.98
C ALA A 23 -2.13 -45.89 2.97
N ALA A 24 -2.11 -44.91 2.07
CA ALA A 24 -1.05 -43.90 2.05
C ALA A 24 -1.13 -42.98 3.28
N LEU A 25 -2.33 -42.51 3.64
CA LEU A 25 -2.55 -41.67 4.82
C LEU A 25 -2.09 -42.36 6.11
N ALA A 26 -2.44 -43.65 6.29
CA ALA A 26 -2.02 -44.45 7.43
C ALA A 26 -0.50 -44.63 7.48
N ARG A 27 0.15 -44.96 6.35
CA ARG A 27 1.62 -45.11 6.30
C ARG A 27 2.38 -43.83 6.63
N ALA A 28 1.79 -42.67 6.31
CA ALA A 28 2.38 -41.37 6.61
C ALA A 28 2.00 -40.82 8.00
N ASN A 29 1.24 -41.58 8.80
CA ASN A 29 0.71 -41.14 10.08
C ASN A 29 -0.04 -39.79 9.98
N ILE A 30 -0.86 -39.63 8.94
CA ILE A 30 -1.67 -38.43 8.78
C ILE A 30 -2.74 -38.40 9.87
N THR A 31 -2.78 -37.32 10.65
CA THR A 31 -3.77 -37.10 11.71
C THR A 31 -4.64 -35.87 11.42
N HIS A 32 -4.09 -34.92 10.65
CA HIS A 32 -4.73 -33.66 10.30
C HIS A 32 -4.81 -33.50 8.78
N ILE A 33 -5.95 -33.01 8.29
CA ILE A 33 -6.16 -32.71 6.87
C ILE A 33 -6.61 -31.26 6.74
N LEU A 34 -5.88 -30.49 5.94
CA LEU A 34 -6.22 -29.12 5.56
C LEU A 34 -6.66 -29.10 4.09
N SER A 35 -7.95 -28.86 3.87
CA SER A 35 -8.57 -28.78 2.55
C SER A 35 -8.67 -27.34 2.07
N VAL A 36 -7.88 -26.96 1.06
CA VAL A 36 -7.85 -25.61 0.48
C VAL A 36 -8.62 -25.62 -0.86
N LEU A 37 -9.92 -25.84 -0.77
CA LEU A 37 -10.88 -25.88 -1.87
C LEU A 37 -12.32 -25.89 -1.35
N ARG A 38 -13.26 -25.47 -2.17
CA ARG A 38 -14.70 -25.61 -1.91
C ARG A 38 -15.13 -27.09 -2.01
N LEU A 39 -15.53 -27.67 -0.89
CA LEU A 39 -16.12 -29.01 -0.78
C LEU A 39 -17.62 -28.87 -0.51
N HIS A 40 -18.45 -29.67 -1.20
CA HIS A 40 -19.91 -29.53 -1.17
C HIS A 40 -20.62 -30.43 -0.15
N GLN A 41 -19.87 -31.12 0.73
CA GLN A 41 -20.35 -31.88 1.90
C GLN A 41 -19.16 -32.35 2.73
N ALA A 42 -19.37 -32.55 4.04
CA ALA A 42 -18.42 -33.25 4.90
C ALA A 42 -18.42 -34.74 4.51
N ASP A 43 -17.53 -35.11 3.59
CA ASP A 43 -17.33 -36.48 3.17
C ASP A 43 -16.91 -37.32 4.41
N GLU A 44 -17.55 -38.46 4.65
CA GLU A 44 -17.24 -39.37 5.76
C GLU A 44 -15.76 -39.75 5.80
N ILE A 45 -15.06 -39.59 4.67
CA ILE A 45 -13.62 -39.77 4.55
C ILE A 45 -12.79 -38.92 5.52
N PHE A 46 -13.32 -37.78 5.99
CA PHE A 46 -12.62 -36.89 6.92
C PHE A 46 -12.86 -37.23 8.39
N ALA A 47 -13.87 -38.06 8.71
CA ALA A 47 -14.24 -38.42 10.09
C ALA A 47 -13.09 -38.93 10.99
N PRO A 48 -12.09 -39.71 10.49
CA PRO A 48 -10.99 -40.17 11.34
C PRO A 48 -9.86 -39.15 11.53
N PHE A 49 -9.98 -37.95 10.94
CA PHE A 49 -8.95 -36.91 10.98
C PHE A 49 -9.48 -35.63 11.62
N GLN A 50 -8.58 -34.85 12.22
CA GLN A 50 -8.87 -33.44 12.45
C GLN A 50 -8.91 -32.75 11.09
N HIS A 51 -10.01 -32.10 10.74
CA HIS A 51 -10.23 -31.54 9.41
C HIS A 51 -10.52 -30.04 9.50
N HIS A 52 -9.78 -29.26 8.72
CA HIS A 52 -10.05 -27.84 8.51
C HIS A 52 -10.20 -27.57 7.02
N GLN A 53 -11.23 -26.80 6.67
CA GLN A 53 -11.53 -26.44 5.29
C GLN A 53 -11.42 -24.93 5.12
N ILE A 54 -10.68 -24.52 4.09
CA ILE A 54 -10.62 -23.15 3.58
C ILE A 54 -11.28 -23.17 2.20
N ALA A 55 -12.47 -22.58 2.13
CA ALA A 55 -13.36 -22.65 0.98
C ALA A 55 -13.04 -21.57 -0.07
N VAL A 56 -11.97 -21.79 -0.85
CA VAL A 56 -11.48 -20.86 -1.89
C VAL A 56 -11.32 -21.52 -3.26
N ASP A 57 -11.50 -20.72 -4.30
CA ASP A 57 -11.28 -21.11 -5.70
C ASP A 57 -9.85 -20.78 -6.17
N ASP A 58 -9.42 -21.35 -7.31
CA ASP A 58 -8.03 -21.24 -7.81
C ASP A 58 -7.89 -20.10 -8.82
N VAL A 59 -8.27 -18.91 -8.40
CA VAL A 59 -8.26 -17.69 -9.22
C VAL A 59 -7.41 -16.63 -8.52
N ASP A 60 -6.95 -15.63 -9.27
CA ASP A 60 -6.01 -14.61 -8.81
C ASP A 60 -6.65 -13.55 -7.90
N ASP A 61 -7.97 -13.38 -7.98
CA ASP A 61 -8.78 -12.51 -7.12
C ASP A 61 -9.26 -13.17 -5.82
N GLU A 62 -8.97 -14.44 -5.55
CA GLU A 62 -9.32 -15.06 -4.26
C GLU A 62 -8.41 -14.59 -3.12
N ASN A 63 -8.97 -14.29 -1.95
CA ASN A 63 -8.22 -13.81 -0.79
C ASN A 63 -7.83 -14.96 0.14
N LEU A 64 -6.66 -15.55 -0.08
CA LEU A 64 -6.13 -16.62 0.76
C LEU A 64 -5.30 -16.09 1.94
N LEU A 65 -4.78 -14.86 1.84
CA LEU A 65 -3.91 -14.21 2.81
C LEU A 65 -4.53 -14.12 4.20
N GLU A 66 -5.83 -13.82 4.29
CA GLU A 66 -6.55 -13.74 5.56
C GLU A 66 -6.62 -15.07 6.32
N HIS A 67 -6.51 -16.18 5.60
CA HIS A 67 -6.58 -17.53 6.17
C HIS A 67 -5.23 -18.06 6.62
N PHE A 68 -4.11 -17.42 6.26
CA PHE A 68 -2.76 -17.91 6.58
C PHE A 68 -2.57 -18.18 8.08
N PRO A 69 -2.92 -17.26 9.01
CA PRO A 69 -2.68 -17.52 10.43
C PRO A 69 -3.45 -18.73 10.97
N ALA A 70 -4.73 -18.87 10.57
CA ALA A 70 -5.55 -20.01 10.98
C ALA A 70 -5.03 -21.34 10.39
N ALA A 71 -4.66 -21.33 9.11
CA ALA A 71 -4.08 -22.47 8.41
C ALA A 71 -2.77 -22.93 9.06
N ILE A 72 -1.88 -21.99 9.39
CA ILE A 72 -0.58 -22.25 10.00
C ILE A 72 -0.76 -22.84 11.40
N ARG A 73 -1.65 -22.28 12.23
CA ARG A 73 -1.96 -22.83 13.55
C ARG A 73 -2.51 -24.25 13.46
N PHE A 74 -3.37 -24.53 12.48
CA PHE A 74 -3.90 -25.88 12.26
C PHE A 74 -2.82 -26.87 11.82
N ILE A 75 -1.88 -26.45 10.98
CA ILE A 75 -0.73 -27.27 10.61
C ILE A 75 0.14 -27.54 11.85
N GLN A 76 0.46 -26.49 12.61
CA GLN A 76 1.29 -26.59 13.81
C GLN A 76 0.67 -27.53 14.85
N SER A 77 -0.65 -27.45 15.11
CA SER A 77 -1.32 -28.35 16.05
C SER A 77 -1.21 -29.83 15.65
N GLY A 78 -1.23 -30.10 14.34
CA GLY A 78 -1.03 -31.46 13.84
C GLY A 78 0.38 -31.98 14.05
N LEU A 79 1.38 -31.13 13.85
CA LEU A 79 2.79 -31.47 14.09
C LEU A 79 3.08 -31.64 15.59
N ASP A 80 2.55 -30.76 16.44
CA ASP A 80 2.73 -30.78 17.90
C ASP A 80 2.10 -32.04 18.53
N SER A 81 1.05 -32.58 17.90
CA SER A 81 0.43 -33.85 18.30
C SER A 81 1.28 -35.10 17.98
N GLY A 82 2.45 -34.93 17.37
CA GLY A 82 3.32 -36.02 16.90
C GLY A 82 2.81 -36.71 15.63
N GLY A 83 1.80 -36.14 14.99
CA GLY A 83 1.25 -36.62 13.72
C GLY A 83 1.84 -35.92 12.50
N SER A 84 1.34 -36.30 11.33
CA SER A 84 1.61 -35.64 10.07
C SER A 84 0.37 -34.91 9.55
N VAL A 85 0.59 -33.85 8.76
CA VAL A 85 -0.48 -33.02 8.19
C VAL A 85 -0.53 -33.18 6.68
N LEU A 86 -1.71 -33.42 6.11
CA LEU A 86 -1.94 -33.34 4.67
C LEU A 86 -2.59 -32.00 4.31
N VAL A 87 -1.89 -31.17 3.54
CA VAL A 87 -2.45 -29.97 2.91
C VAL A 87 -2.78 -30.30 1.46
N HIS A 88 -4.06 -30.18 1.07
CA HIS A 88 -4.48 -30.52 -0.29
C HIS A 88 -5.43 -29.51 -0.89
N CYS A 89 -5.43 -29.44 -2.22
CA CYS A 89 -6.45 -28.75 -3.00
C CYS A 89 -6.99 -29.71 -4.08
N ALA A 90 -7.44 -29.20 -5.24
CA ALA A 90 -7.85 -30.05 -6.35
C ALA A 90 -6.66 -30.84 -6.94
N MET A 91 -5.62 -30.13 -7.39
CA MET A 91 -4.45 -30.71 -8.08
C MET A 91 -3.21 -30.84 -7.19
N GLY A 92 -3.19 -30.21 -6.02
CA GLY A 92 -1.97 -30.09 -5.22
C GLY A 92 -0.91 -29.23 -5.91
N LYS A 93 -1.32 -28.14 -6.56
CA LYS A 93 -0.46 -27.30 -7.42
C LYS A 93 -0.37 -25.86 -6.94
N SER A 94 -1.51 -25.19 -6.78
CA SER A 94 -1.60 -23.76 -6.50
C SER A 94 -2.04 -23.51 -5.04
N ARG A 95 -3.33 -23.46 -4.73
CA ARG A 95 -3.88 -23.24 -3.37
C ARG A 95 -3.16 -23.95 -2.22
N SER A 96 -2.99 -25.27 -2.30
CA SER A 96 -2.30 -26.04 -1.25
C SER A 96 -0.81 -25.69 -1.17
N ALA A 97 -0.17 -25.41 -2.31
CA ALA A 97 1.22 -24.99 -2.35
C ALA A 97 1.37 -23.61 -1.70
N THR A 98 0.44 -22.69 -1.94
CA THR A 98 0.40 -21.37 -1.30
C THR A 98 0.41 -21.50 0.22
N ILE A 99 -0.46 -22.33 0.79
CA ILE A 99 -0.50 -22.55 2.25
C ILE A 99 0.80 -23.17 2.77
N CYS A 100 1.35 -24.17 2.08
CA CYS A 100 2.63 -24.77 2.47
C CYS A 100 3.77 -23.73 2.45
N ILE A 101 3.80 -22.85 1.46
CA ILE A 101 4.79 -21.77 1.37
C ILE A 101 4.58 -20.77 2.51
N ALA A 102 3.34 -20.36 2.78
CA ALA A 102 3.03 -19.46 3.89
C ALA A 102 3.49 -20.03 5.24
N TYR A 103 3.32 -21.34 5.46
CA TYR A 103 3.85 -22.02 6.64
C TYR A 103 5.38 -21.95 6.71
N LEU A 104 6.09 -22.30 5.63
CA LEU A 104 7.56 -22.22 5.60
C LEU A 104 8.08 -20.80 5.86
N LEU A 105 7.43 -19.79 5.27
CA LEU A 105 7.77 -18.38 5.52
C LEU A 105 7.56 -17.99 6.98
N HIS A 106 6.45 -18.42 7.59
CA HIS A 106 6.16 -18.10 8.99
C HIS A 106 7.14 -18.75 9.97
N GLN A 107 7.66 -19.94 9.67
CA GLN A 107 8.70 -20.58 10.48
C GLN A 107 10.06 -19.87 10.36
N GLN A 108 10.36 -19.27 9.21
CA GLN A 108 11.67 -18.67 8.93
C GLN A 108 11.57 -17.33 8.19
N PRO A 109 10.92 -16.30 8.79
CA PRO A 109 10.55 -15.07 8.09
C PRO A 109 11.76 -14.26 7.59
N SER A 110 12.91 -14.40 8.26
CA SER A 110 14.15 -13.71 7.89
C SER A 110 15.05 -14.49 6.91
N SER A 111 14.82 -15.80 6.73
CA SER A 111 15.71 -16.66 5.95
C SER A 111 15.12 -17.10 4.61
N LEU A 112 13.78 -17.12 4.50
CA LEU A 112 13.09 -17.53 3.29
C LEU A 112 12.38 -16.36 2.62
N THR A 113 12.34 -16.42 1.29
CA THR A 113 11.51 -15.59 0.43
C THR A 113 10.43 -16.47 -0.19
N PRO A 114 9.31 -15.92 -0.71
CA PRO A 114 8.30 -16.71 -1.39
C PRO A 114 8.87 -17.60 -2.52
N ALA A 115 9.84 -17.07 -3.27
CA ALA A 115 10.50 -17.79 -4.36
C ALA A 115 11.38 -18.96 -3.85
N SER A 116 12.17 -18.74 -2.78
CA SER A 116 13.01 -19.81 -2.22
C SER A 116 12.18 -20.89 -1.52
N ALA A 117 11.09 -20.52 -0.84
CA ALA A 117 10.17 -21.46 -0.23
C ALA A 117 9.42 -22.30 -1.29
N LEU A 118 9.03 -21.70 -2.42
CA LEU A 118 8.49 -22.44 -3.56
C LEU A 118 9.53 -23.43 -4.15
N ALA A 119 10.81 -23.05 -4.20
CA ALA A 119 11.88 -23.93 -4.67
C ALA A 119 12.01 -25.18 -3.79
N ILE A 120 12.00 -25.02 -2.45
CA ILE A 120 12.00 -26.14 -1.49
C ILE A 120 10.82 -27.08 -1.75
N LEU A 121 9.62 -26.53 -1.95
CA LEU A 121 8.43 -27.35 -2.21
C LEU A 121 8.56 -28.15 -3.52
N ARG A 122 9.16 -27.54 -4.55
CA ARG A 122 9.39 -28.15 -5.86
C ARG A 122 10.40 -29.30 -5.85
N GLU A 123 11.27 -29.41 -4.85
CA GLU A 123 12.16 -30.57 -4.69
C GLU A 123 11.35 -31.87 -4.53
N SER A 124 10.25 -31.81 -3.77
CA SER A 124 9.38 -32.96 -3.54
C SER A 124 8.25 -33.08 -4.56
N ARG A 125 7.78 -31.93 -5.10
CA ARG A 125 6.65 -31.86 -6.03
C ARG A 125 6.87 -30.76 -7.08
N PRO A 126 7.57 -31.08 -8.21
CA PRO A 126 7.99 -30.09 -9.21
C PRO A 126 6.85 -29.30 -9.88
N LEU A 127 5.64 -29.86 -9.88
CA LEU A 127 4.43 -29.25 -10.48
C LEU A 127 3.87 -28.09 -9.65
N CYS A 128 4.37 -27.82 -8.43
CA CYS A 128 3.88 -26.73 -7.60
C CYS A 128 4.10 -25.38 -8.30
N GLU A 129 3.05 -24.59 -8.38
CA GLU A 129 3.02 -23.29 -9.05
C GLU A 129 1.72 -22.60 -8.61
N PRO A 130 1.77 -21.84 -7.50
CA PRO A 130 0.72 -20.89 -7.13
C PRO A 130 0.41 -19.93 -8.29
N ASN A 131 -0.85 -19.53 -8.41
CA ASN A 131 -1.23 -18.47 -9.34
C ASN A 131 -0.59 -17.12 -8.96
N GLU A 132 -0.65 -16.14 -9.86
CA GLU A 132 0.00 -14.84 -9.67
C GLU A 132 -0.55 -14.08 -8.46
N GLY A 133 -1.87 -14.06 -8.26
CA GLY A 133 -2.51 -13.40 -7.10
C GLY A 133 -2.09 -14.03 -5.76
N PHE A 134 -1.92 -15.34 -5.70
CA PHE A 134 -1.40 -16.03 -4.52
C PHE A 134 0.10 -15.75 -4.29
N MET A 135 0.90 -15.63 -5.35
CA MET A 135 2.30 -15.21 -5.21
C MET A 135 2.43 -13.76 -4.71
N GLU A 136 1.54 -12.86 -5.15
CA GLU A 136 1.47 -11.50 -4.61
C GLU A 136 1.11 -11.53 -3.11
N GLN A 137 0.09 -12.30 -2.74
CA GLN A 137 -0.32 -12.46 -1.33
C GLN A 137 0.78 -13.04 -0.45
N LEU A 138 1.57 -14.01 -0.93
CA LEU A 138 2.75 -14.52 -0.23
C LEU A 138 3.83 -13.44 -0.06
N SER A 139 4.03 -12.61 -1.08
CA SER A 139 4.98 -11.50 -1.03
C SER A 139 4.54 -10.44 -0.03
N LEU A 140 3.25 -10.13 0.02
CA LEU A 140 2.66 -9.25 1.04
C LEU A 140 2.83 -9.84 2.43
N TYR A 141 2.52 -11.12 2.62
CA TYR A 141 2.71 -11.80 3.91
C TYR A 141 4.15 -11.73 4.41
N HIS A 142 5.12 -11.96 3.51
CA HIS A 142 6.54 -11.83 3.81
C HIS A 142 6.92 -10.38 4.15
N GLN A 143 6.43 -9.40 3.39
CA GLN A 143 6.66 -7.97 3.65
C GLN A 143 6.08 -7.52 5.00
N MET A 144 4.97 -8.10 5.43
CA MET A 144 4.36 -7.86 6.74
C MET A 144 5.14 -8.50 7.91
N GLY A 145 6.18 -9.30 7.62
CA GLY A 145 6.93 -10.02 8.65
C GLY A 145 6.23 -11.31 9.12
N CYS A 146 5.32 -11.87 8.31
CA CYS A 146 4.56 -13.09 8.59
C CYS A 146 3.77 -13.05 9.93
N PRO A 147 2.91 -12.03 10.15
CA PRO A 147 2.23 -11.81 11.43
C PRO A 147 1.13 -12.84 11.71
N ASP A 148 0.85 -13.08 13.00
CA ASP A 148 -0.31 -13.88 13.45
C ASP A 148 -1.66 -13.18 13.24
N ASP A 149 -1.64 -11.85 13.15
CA ASP A 149 -2.81 -11.01 12.89
C ASP A 149 -2.64 -10.27 11.56
N VAL A 150 -3.10 -10.90 10.50
CA VAL A 150 -3.09 -10.35 9.14
C VAL A 150 -4.17 -9.27 8.98
N ILE A 151 -5.35 -9.48 9.56
CA ILE A 151 -6.56 -8.66 9.29
C ILE A 151 -6.36 -7.22 9.76
N ASN A 152 -5.73 -7.03 10.92
CA ASN A 152 -5.48 -5.70 11.48
C ASN A 152 -4.16 -5.08 10.98
N HIS A 153 -3.43 -5.74 10.08
CA HIS A 153 -2.15 -5.24 9.60
C HIS A 153 -2.34 -4.11 8.56
N PRO A 154 -1.67 -2.93 8.71
CA PRO A 154 -1.88 -1.80 7.80
C PRO A 154 -1.63 -2.09 6.31
N ILE A 155 -0.63 -2.93 6.00
CA ILE A 155 -0.33 -3.35 4.62
C ILE A 155 -1.49 -4.18 4.04
N TYR A 156 -2.09 -5.06 4.84
CA TYR A 156 -3.23 -5.87 4.42
C TYR A 156 -4.47 -5.00 4.18
N SER A 157 -4.78 -4.08 5.10
CA SER A 157 -5.89 -3.13 4.91
C SER A 157 -5.72 -2.30 3.63
N ARG A 158 -4.48 -1.85 3.34
CA ARG A 158 -4.18 -1.10 2.11
C ARG A 158 -4.35 -1.95 0.85
N TRP A 159 -3.94 -3.23 0.90
CA TRP A 159 -4.10 -4.15 -0.22
C TRP A 159 -5.57 -4.43 -0.51
N LEU A 160 -6.37 -4.76 0.51
CA LEU A 160 -7.82 -4.95 0.37
C LEU A 160 -8.50 -3.73 -0.25
N TYR A 161 -8.21 -2.54 0.29
CA TYR A 161 -8.75 -1.30 -0.24
C TYR A 161 -8.42 -1.09 -1.72
N ARG A 162 -7.15 -1.30 -2.10
CA ARG A 162 -6.73 -1.14 -3.50
C ARG A 162 -7.54 -2.05 -4.42
N ARG A 163 -7.69 -3.32 -4.03
CA ARG A 163 -8.47 -4.30 -4.78
C ARG A 163 -9.93 -3.88 -4.94
N GLU A 164 -10.56 -3.44 -3.87
CA GLU A 164 -11.97 -3.01 -3.90
C GLU A 164 -12.18 -1.77 -4.80
N VAL A 165 -11.21 -0.84 -4.81
CA VAL A 165 -11.21 0.28 -5.77
C VAL A 165 -11.06 -0.21 -7.20
N GLU A 166 -10.12 -1.11 -7.46
CA GLU A 166 -9.87 -1.67 -8.79
C GLU A 166 -11.10 -2.41 -9.33
N GLU A 167 -11.75 -3.23 -8.51
CA GLU A 167 -12.99 -3.93 -8.83
C GLU A 167 -14.15 -2.95 -9.13
N SER A 168 -14.33 -1.94 -8.28
CA SER A 168 -15.34 -0.89 -8.50
C SER A 168 -15.14 -0.16 -9.83
N VAL A 169 -13.89 0.22 -10.11
CA VAL A 169 -13.47 0.91 -11.33
C VAL A 169 -13.63 0.03 -12.55
N ALA A 170 -13.32 -1.27 -12.46
CA ALA A 170 -13.50 -2.23 -13.55
C ALA A 170 -14.98 -2.36 -13.96
N CYS A 171 -15.90 -2.18 -13.01
CA CYS A 171 -17.34 -2.08 -13.27
C CYS A 171 -17.80 -0.69 -13.73
N GLY A 172 -16.89 0.26 -13.96
CA GLY A 172 -17.23 1.63 -14.36
C GLY A 172 -17.88 2.46 -13.24
N ARG A 173 -17.65 2.11 -11.97
CA ARG A 173 -18.17 2.83 -10.80
C ARG A 173 -17.01 3.37 -9.95
N GLY A 174 -17.24 4.46 -9.22
CA GLY A 174 -16.30 4.83 -8.16
C GLY A 174 -16.47 3.91 -6.95
N PRO A 175 -15.48 3.86 -6.04
CA PRO A 175 -15.58 3.09 -4.81
C PRO A 175 -16.64 3.68 -3.87
N GLU A 176 -17.14 2.82 -2.99
CA GLU A 176 -17.98 3.19 -1.86
C GLU A 176 -17.18 3.92 -0.77
N LEU A 177 -17.83 4.78 0.02
CA LEU A 177 -17.14 5.55 1.07
C LEU A 177 -16.49 4.67 2.14
N ASN A 178 -17.13 3.56 2.50
CA ASN A 178 -16.63 2.64 3.50
C ASN A 178 -15.49 1.75 2.99
N SER A 179 -15.33 1.65 1.66
CA SER A 179 -14.19 0.95 1.08
C SER A 179 -12.95 1.82 1.01
N VAL A 180 -13.07 3.15 1.03
CA VAL A 180 -11.91 4.04 0.90
C VAL A 180 -11.08 4.15 2.19
N LEU A 181 -9.82 3.70 2.11
CA LEU A 181 -8.84 3.93 3.16
C LEU A 181 -8.27 5.36 3.10
N PHE A 182 -8.53 6.15 4.15
CA PHE A 182 -7.89 7.45 4.37
C PHE A 182 -6.64 7.28 5.26
N GLU A 183 -5.45 7.43 4.67
CA GLU A 183 -4.16 7.09 5.32
C GLU A 183 -3.89 7.89 6.60
N ASP A 184 -4.35 9.15 6.67
CA ASP A 184 -4.17 9.99 7.84
C ASP A 184 -5.12 9.65 9.00
N ASP A 185 -6.17 8.85 8.77
CA ASP A 185 -7.02 8.35 9.85
C ASP A 185 -6.33 7.22 10.62
N GLN A 186 -5.65 6.30 9.92
CA GLN A 186 -4.86 5.25 10.58
C GLN A 186 -3.69 5.82 11.39
N SER A 187 -2.97 6.80 10.83
CA SER A 187 -1.83 7.44 11.50
C SER A 187 -2.24 8.15 12.81
N ARG A 188 -3.47 8.68 12.87
CA ARG A 188 -4.03 9.26 14.10
C ARG A 188 -4.33 8.20 15.15
N ARG A 189 -4.74 7.00 14.74
CA ARG A 189 -5.02 5.87 15.65
C ARG A 189 -3.75 5.26 16.23
N THR A 190 -2.63 5.28 15.50
CA THR A 190 -1.35 4.66 15.92
C THR A 190 -0.37 5.61 16.61
N ALA A 191 -0.73 6.88 16.86
CA ALA A 191 0.08 7.87 17.60
C ALA A 191 1.52 8.09 17.06
N GLN A 192 1.80 7.72 15.81
CA GLN A 192 3.09 7.91 15.15
C GLN A 192 2.92 8.82 13.94
N THR A 193 3.04 10.13 14.14
CA THR A 193 3.23 11.08 13.03
C THR A 193 4.52 11.83 13.24
N GLU A 194 5.64 11.24 12.80
CA GLU A 194 6.78 12.07 12.43
C GLU A 194 6.37 12.82 11.15
N ASP A 195 6.10 14.12 11.28
CA ASP A 195 5.89 15.00 10.12
C ASP A 195 7.15 14.86 9.23
N GLY A 196 7.01 14.16 8.09
CA GLY A 196 8.11 13.96 7.16
C GLY A 196 8.73 15.29 6.69
N PRO A 197 9.92 15.24 6.06
CA PRO A 197 10.69 16.45 5.73
C PRO A 197 9.95 17.39 4.78
N ILE A 198 9.03 16.89 3.95
CA ILE A 198 8.30 17.68 2.97
C ILE A 198 6.89 17.96 3.47
N GLU A 199 6.51 19.23 3.47
CA GLU A 199 5.19 19.73 3.79
C GLU A 199 4.57 20.40 2.56
N ILE A 200 3.40 19.94 2.13
CA ILE A 200 2.64 20.50 1.01
C ILE A 200 1.56 21.43 1.55
N LYS A 201 1.54 22.68 1.06
CA LYS A 201 0.59 23.72 1.46
C LYS A 201 -0.20 24.24 0.27
N CYS A 202 -1.43 24.68 0.50
CA CYS A 202 -2.21 25.40 -0.50
C CYS A 202 -1.53 26.75 -0.82
N ARG A 203 -1.36 27.09 -2.10
CA ARG A 203 -0.71 28.35 -2.50
C ARG A 203 -1.49 29.61 -2.15
N LYS A 204 -2.82 29.53 -2.14
CA LYS A 204 -3.70 30.68 -1.88
C LYS A 204 -3.81 31.03 -0.39
N CYS A 205 -3.90 30.02 0.49
CA CYS A 205 -4.17 30.25 1.93
C CYS A 205 -3.16 29.61 2.88
N ARG A 206 -2.11 28.95 2.34
CA ARG A 206 -1.02 28.31 3.09
C ARG A 206 -1.44 27.18 4.05
N ARG A 207 -2.70 26.73 3.98
CA ARG A 207 -3.22 25.55 4.71
C ARG A 207 -2.40 24.30 4.35
N LYS A 208 -1.93 23.55 5.36
CA LYS A 208 -1.27 22.23 5.21
C LYS A 208 -2.25 21.24 4.56
N LEU A 209 -1.80 20.58 3.48
CA LEU A 209 -2.58 19.60 2.73
C LEU A 209 -2.04 18.18 2.94
N ALA A 210 -0.72 17.99 2.91
CA ALA A 210 -0.10 16.67 3.06
C ALA A 210 1.36 16.79 3.52
N THR A 211 1.92 15.67 3.95
CA THR A 211 3.35 15.50 4.30
C THR A 211 3.94 14.31 3.55
N THR A 212 5.27 14.14 3.59
CA THR A 212 6.00 13.08 2.86
C THR A 212 5.39 11.67 2.94
N PRO A 213 4.93 11.16 4.11
CA PRO A 213 4.40 9.79 4.21
C PRO A 213 3.17 9.53 3.32
N PHE A 214 2.46 10.58 2.92
CA PHE A 214 1.24 10.49 2.12
C PHE A 214 1.48 10.72 0.62
N ILE A 215 2.72 10.93 0.20
CA ILE A 215 3.07 11.17 -1.22
C ILE A 215 3.30 9.82 -1.90
N ILE A 216 2.61 9.60 -3.02
CA ILE A 216 2.82 8.43 -3.87
C ILE A 216 4.02 8.72 -4.79
N PRO A 217 5.15 7.99 -4.64
CA PRO A 217 6.31 8.21 -5.48
C PRO A 217 6.03 7.73 -6.91
N HIS A 218 6.32 8.59 -7.87
CA HIS A 218 6.28 8.25 -9.29
C HIS A 218 7.44 8.98 -9.97
N GLU A 219 8.41 8.20 -10.45
CA GLU A 219 9.56 8.73 -11.16
C GLU A 219 9.31 8.66 -12.67
N PRO A 220 9.96 9.53 -13.46
CA PRO A 220 9.99 9.39 -14.91
C PRO A 220 10.54 8.01 -15.27
N HIS A 221 9.84 7.30 -16.14
CA HIS A 221 10.34 6.04 -16.67
C HIS A 221 11.54 6.35 -17.58
N HIS A 222 12.76 6.25 -17.06
CA HIS A 222 13.94 6.09 -17.91
C HIS A 222 13.84 4.70 -18.55
N SER A 223 13.03 4.59 -19.61
CA SER A 223 12.95 3.40 -20.44
C SER A 223 14.35 3.08 -20.95
N ARG A 224 14.79 1.86 -20.67
CA ARG A 224 15.96 1.22 -21.26
C ARG A 224 15.96 1.45 -22.78
N LEU A 225 17.08 1.96 -23.28
CA LEU A 225 17.71 1.76 -24.59
C LEU A 225 16.82 1.78 -25.85
N GLN A 226 17.20 2.67 -26.78
CA GLN A 226 16.86 2.76 -28.23
C GLN A 226 15.81 3.81 -28.64
N ASN A 227 16.23 5.09 -28.70
CA ASN A 227 16.13 5.91 -29.91
C ASN A 227 16.80 7.29 -29.69
N PRO A 228 17.86 7.67 -30.43
CA PRO A 228 18.56 8.96 -30.25
C PRO A 228 17.83 10.19 -30.81
N SER A 229 16.58 10.08 -31.28
CA SER A 229 15.93 11.12 -32.09
C SER A 229 14.80 11.89 -31.41
N LEU A 230 14.56 11.71 -30.10
CA LEU A 230 13.56 12.48 -29.36
C LEU A 230 14.19 13.13 -28.13
N ASN A 231 14.23 14.46 -28.13
CA ASN A 231 14.69 15.31 -27.04
C ASN A 231 14.15 14.84 -25.69
N SER A 232 15.01 14.23 -24.88
CA SER A 232 14.74 13.94 -23.47
C SER A 232 14.66 15.25 -22.71
N THR A 233 13.46 15.85 -22.70
CA THR A 233 13.15 16.96 -21.81
C THR A 233 12.99 16.36 -20.41
N ASN A 234 13.89 16.74 -19.51
CA ASN A 234 13.83 16.44 -18.09
C ASN A 234 12.57 17.11 -17.50
N THR A 235 11.42 16.48 -17.69
CA THR A 235 10.11 17.07 -17.42
C THR A 235 9.73 16.74 -15.99
N GLU A 236 9.92 17.71 -15.09
CA GLU A 236 9.37 17.63 -13.75
C GLU A 236 7.86 17.36 -13.80
N CYS A 237 7.39 16.42 -12.98
CA CYS A 237 5.96 16.07 -12.92
C CYS A 237 5.11 17.29 -12.58
N ALA A 238 4.04 17.56 -13.34
CA ALA A 238 3.13 18.69 -13.09
C ALA A 238 2.24 18.50 -11.85
N HIS A 239 2.05 17.24 -11.42
CA HIS A 239 1.21 16.87 -10.29
C HIS A 239 2.06 16.14 -9.24
N ILE A 240 1.67 16.30 -7.97
CA ILE A 240 2.06 15.40 -6.89
C ILE A 240 0.85 14.52 -6.60
N PHE A 241 1.06 13.20 -6.60
CA PHE A 241 0.02 12.25 -6.25
C PHE A 241 0.10 11.94 -4.77
N LEU A 242 -1.06 11.88 -4.15
CA LEU A 242 -1.22 11.60 -2.75
C LEU A 242 -2.05 10.32 -2.58
N HIS A 243 -1.88 9.65 -1.46
CA HIS A 243 -2.93 8.74 -0.99
C HIS A 243 -4.20 9.54 -0.66
N PRO A 244 -5.39 8.91 -0.65
CA PRO A 244 -6.60 9.55 -0.14
C PRO A 244 -6.38 10.03 1.30
N LEU A 245 -6.69 11.30 1.56
CA LEU A 245 -6.60 11.92 2.87
C LEU A 245 -7.98 12.39 3.31
N THR A 246 -8.21 12.40 4.63
CA THR A 246 -9.52 12.66 5.23
C THR A 246 -10.10 14.00 4.78
N TRP A 247 -9.25 15.02 4.56
CA TRP A 247 -9.70 16.33 4.07
C TRP A 247 -10.24 16.32 2.63
N MET A 248 -9.91 15.29 1.83
CA MET A 248 -10.40 15.12 0.46
C MET A 248 -11.83 14.59 0.43
N ARG A 249 -12.35 14.03 1.53
CA ARG A 249 -13.66 13.35 1.59
C ARG A 249 -14.80 14.16 0.97
N PRO A 250 -14.97 15.48 1.22
CA PRO A 250 -16.05 16.25 0.58
C PRO A 250 -15.90 16.38 -0.95
N SER A 251 -14.68 16.27 -1.49
CA SER A 251 -14.45 16.25 -2.94
C SER A 251 -14.66 14.86 -3.53
N LEU A 252 -14.28 13.81 -2.81
CA LEU A 252 -14.40 12.42 -3.24
C LEU A 252 -15.83 11.88 -3.11
N PHE A 253 -16.60 12.41 -2.15
CA PHE A 253 -17.97 11.99 -1.83
C PHE A 253 -18.84 13.25 -1.59
N PRO A 254 -19.21 13.98 -2.65
CA PRO A 254 -19.93 15.25 -2.51
C PRO A 254 -21.39 15.08 -2.03
N SER A 255 -21.99 13.91 -2.24
CA SER A 255 -23.39 13.62 -1.92
C SER A 255 -23.68 13.49 -0.41
N GLY A 256 -22.65 13.36 0.44
CA GLY A 256 -22.80 13.26 1.90
C GLY A 256 -22.94 14.59 2.65
N THR A 257 -22.96 15.72 1.94
CA THR A 257 -23.01 17.07 2.55
C THR A 257 -24.41 17.71 2.55
N THR A 258 -25.44 17.03 2.04
CA THR A 258 -26.83 17.51 2.06
C THR A 258 -27.69 16.62 2.95
N ALA A 259 -27.56 16.78 4.26
CA ALA A 259 -28.51 16.26 5.24
C ALA A 259 -29.09 17.41 6.07
N GLU A 260 -29.58 18.45 5.39
CA GLU A 260 -30.58 19.37 5.94
C GLU A 260 -31.60 19.66 4.83
N SER A 261 -32.89 19.52 5.15
CA SER A 261 -34.12 19.82 4.35
C SER A 261 -34.69 18.75 3.38
N GLU A 262 -35.55 17.87 3.91
CA GLU A 262 -37.01 17.75 3.61
C GLU A 262 -37.50 16.29 3.69
N PRO A 263 -38.60 15.99 4.42
CA PRO A 263 -39.14 14.64 4.54
C PRO A 263 -40.04 14.31 3.34
N SER A 264 -39.54 13.54 2.38
CA SER A 264 -40.42 12.90 1.39
C SER A 264 -41.08 11.67 2.02
N SER A 265 -42.36 11.82 2.35
CA SER A 265 -43.27 10.72 2.63
C SER A 265 -43.34 9.77 1.43
N GLY A 266 -42.72 8.59 1.57
CA GLY A 266 -42.77 7.51 0.59
C GLY A 266 -42.36 6.17 1.20
N SER A 267 -43.36 5.33 1.48
CA SER A 267 -43.33 3.87 1.66
C SER A 267 -42.04 3.21 2.19
N GLY A 268 -42.12 2.71 3.43
CA GLY A 268 -41.13 1.83 4.00
C GLY A 268 -41.00 0.51 3.25
N LEU A 269 -39.78 0.22 2.79
CA LEU A 269 -39.07 -1.06 2.95
C LEU A 269 -37.71 -0.91 2.27
N ASP A 270 -36.77 -0.14 2.83
CA ASP A 270 -35.35 -0.15 2.42
C ASP A 270 -34.49 0.49 3.54
N ASN A 271 -34.15 -0.27 4.58
CA ASN A 271 -33.14 0.13 5.56
C ASN A 271 -31.76 -0.37 5.12
N TYR A 272 -31.43 -0.21 3.84
CA TYR A 272 -30.07 -0.39 3.34
C TYR A 272 -29.36 0.95 3.50
N SER A 273 -28.41 1.01 4.43
CA SER A 273 -27.51 2.15 4.58
C SER A 273 -27.01 2.57 3.20
N SER A 274 -27.47 3.71 2.67
CA SER A 274 -27.09 4.18 1.35
C SER A 274 -25.61 4.51 1.37
N THR A 275 -24.75 3.55 1.02
CA THR A 275 -23.31 3.78 0.98
C THR A 275 -23.03 4.78 -0.12
N GLU A 276 -22.43 5.91 0.23
CA GLU A 276 -22.11 6.95 -0.74
C GLU A 276 -21.08 6.43 -1.74
N ILE A 277 -21.44 6.44 -3.03
CA ILE A 277 -20.56 6.03 -4.13
C ILE A 277 -19.83 7.27 -4.66
N ALA A 278 -18.51 7.19 -4.80
CA ALA A 278 -17.73 8.28 -5.37
C ALA A 278 -18.01 8.45 -6.87
N PRO A 279 -18.00 9.69 -7.42
CA PRO A 279 -17.91 9.86 -8.86
C PRO A 279 -16.53 9.36 -9.34
N LEU A 280 -16.45 8.79 -10.55
CA LEU A 280 -15.21 8.24 -11.11
C LEU A 280 -14.05 9.24 -11.18
N SER A 281 -14.34 10.53 -11.32
CA SER A 281 -13.34 11.60 -11.32
C SER A 281 -13.95 12.93 -10.87
N GLY A 282 -13.11 13.86 -10.45
CA GLY A 282 -13.56 15.16 -9.99
C GLY A 282 -12.43 16.12 -9.65
N ARG A 283 -12.77 17.25 -9.01
CA ARG A 283 -11.82 18.29 -8.60
C ARG A 283 -11.51 18.15 -7.12
N LEU A 284 -10.27 18.44 -6.74
CA LEU A 284 -9.87 18.56 -5.34
C LEU A 284 -9.90 20.03 -4.92
N ILE A 285 -10.71 20.33 -3.92
CA ILE A 285 -10.88 21.69 -3.40
C ILE A 285 -10.11 21.84 -2.08
N CYS A 286 -9.51 23.01 -1.88
CA CYS A 286 -8.82 23.33 -0.64
C CYS A 286 -9.79 23.22 0.55
N PRO A 287 -9.42 22.50 1.64
CA PRO A 287 -10.32 22.26 2.77
C PRO A 287 -10.52 23.49 3.67
N ASN A 288 -9.91 24.63 3.36
CA ASN A 288 -10.19 25.89 4.05
C ASN A 288 -11.45 26.52 3.45
N PRO A 289 -12.57 26.66 4.20
CA PRO A 289 -13.83 27.19 3.69
C PRO A 289 -13.72 28.61 3.11
N ALA A 290 -12.85 29.45 3.67
CA ALA A 290 -12.60 30.80 3.15
C ALA A 290 -11.78 30.82 1.85
N CYS A 291 -11.07 29.73 1.53
CA CYS A 291 -10.19 29.65 0.38
C CYS A 291 -10.94 29.19 -0.88
N GLY A 292 -11.63 28.04 -0.79
CA GLY A 292 -12.40 27.42 -1.88
C GLY A 292 -11.61 27.14 -3.17
N SER A 293 -10.28 27.22 -3.14
CA SER A 293 -9.46 27.13 -4.35
C SER A 293 -9.41 25.70 -4.87
N ASN A 294 -9.57 25.52 -6.18
CA ASN A 294 -9.25 24.27 -6.85
C ASN A 294 -7.73 24.05 -6.84
N ILE A 295 -7.30 23.00 -6.13
CA ILE A 295 -5.89 22.65 -5.91
C ILE A 295 -5.45 21.42 -6.71
N GLY A 296 -6.38 20.72 -7.38
CA GLY A 296 -6.06 19.48 -8.06
C GLY A 296 -7.27 18.74 -8.63
N LYS A 297 -7.08 17.47 -8.95
CA LYS A 297 -8.12 16.58 -9.45
C LYS A 297 -7.91 15.16 -8.95
N PHE A 298 -8.97 14.38 -8.98
CA PHE A 298 -8.90 12.95 -8.75
C PHE A 298 -9.50 12.15 -9.89
N ALA A 299 -9.03 10.92 -10.06
CA ALA A 299 -9.58 9.92 -10.96
C ALA A 299 -9.34 8.53 -10.37
N TRP A 300 -10.43 7.80 -10.09
CA TRP A 300 -10.36 6.44 -9.53
C TRP A 300 -9.82 5.44 -10.54
N ALA A 301 -10.18 5.59 -11.82
CA ALA A 301 -9.57 4.87 -12.95
C ALA A 301 -8.11 5.27 -13.23
N GLY A 302 -7.57 6.21 -12.46
CA GLY A 302 -6.22 6.72 -12.58
C GLY A 302 -6.06 7.82 -13.63
N MET A 303 -4.83 8.32 -13.70
CA MET A 303 -4.43 9.30 -14.70
C MET A 303 -2.96 9.14 -15.07
N GLN A 304 -2.63 9.43 -16.32
CA GLN A 304 -1.25 9.49 -16.77
C GLN A 304 -0.60 10.80 -16.29
N CYS A 305 0.54 10.69 -15.62
CA CYS A 305 1.37 11.83 -15.27
C CYS A 305 2.11 12.37 -16.50
N SER A 306 2.56 13.63 -16.45
CA SER A 306 3.40 14.23 -17.49
C SER A 306 4.73 13.50 -17.70
N CYS A 307 5.19 12.70 -16.72
CA CYS A 307 6.36 11.84 -16.87
C CYS A 307 6.06 10.49 -17.56
N GLY A 308 4.82 10.25 -18.00
CA GLY A 308 4.38 9.05 -18.70
C GLY A 308 3.86 7.92 -17.81
N LYS A 309 4.16 7.94 -16.50
CA LYS A 309 3.69 6.92 -15.54
C LYS A 309 2.20 7.07 -15.24
N TRP A 310 1.46 5.97 -15.31
CA TRP A 310 0.07 5.89 -14.85
C TRP A 310 0.03 5.73 -13.32
N VAL A 311 -0.87 6.49 -12.68
CA VAL A 311 -1.12 6.41 -11.23
C VAL A 311 -2.57 6.03 -11.01
N VAL A 312 -2.81 4.96 -10.24
CA VAL A 312 -4.13 4.40 -9.94
C VAL A 312 -4.19 4.02 -8.45
N PRO A 313 -5.20 4.46 -7.69
CA PRO A 313 -6.06 5.60 -8.01
C PRO A 313 -5.25 6.91 -7.99
N ALA A 314 -5.71 7.92 -8.72
CA ALA A 314 -5.00 9.19 -8.84
C ALA A 314 -5.65 10.28 -7.98
N MET A 315 -4.97 10.70 -6.90
CA MET A 315 -5.31 11.92 -6.15
C MET A 315 -4.22 12.98 -6.40
N GLY A 316 -4.34 13.73 -7.48
CA GLY A 316 -3.30 14.63 -7.96
C GLY A 316 -3.51 16.08 -7.54
N VAL A 317 -2.61 16.63 -6.72
CA VAL A 317 -2.52 18.08 -6.48
C VAL A 317 -1.58 18.73 -7.50
N ALA A 318 -2.02 19.84 -8.09
CA ALA A 318 -1.28 20.51 -9.16
C ALA A 318 -0.16 21.37 -8.55
N LYS A 319 1.11 21.16 -8.96
CA LYS A 319 2.27 21.91 -8.44
C LYS A 319 2.08 23.44 -8.54
N ALA A 320 1.43 23.92 -9.60
CA ALA A 320 1.15 25.34 -9.79
C ALA A 320 0.21 25.96 -8.71
N ARG A 321 -0.57 25.13 -8.00
CA ARG A 321 -1.59 25.53 -7.00
C ARG A 321 -1.18 25.24 -5.55
N ILE A 322 0.02 24.69 -5.35
CA ILE A 322 0.56 24.34 -4.03
C ILE A 322 1.96 24.91 -3.84
N ASP A 323 2.41 24.93 -2.60
CA ASP A 323 3.78 25.21 -2.22
C ASP A 323 4.37 24.00 -1.49
N ILE A 324 5.63 23.68 -1.78
CA ILE A 324 6.36 22.56 -1.19
C ILE A 324 7.41 23.15 -0.27
N VAL A 325 7.37 22.79 1.02
CA VAL A 325 8.30 23.28 2.05
C VAL A 325 9.13 22.12 2.55
N ASP A 326 10.45 22.23 2.47
CA ASP A 326 11.39 21.25 3.00
C ASP A 326 11.87 21.69 4.39
N ARG A 327 11.40 20.99 5.43
CA ARG A 327 11.73 21.22 6.84
C ARG A 327 13.14 20.76 7.21
N SER A 328 13.76 19.86 6.43
CA SER A 328 15.13 19.42 6.69
C SER A 328 16.14 20.56 6.48
N LYS A 329 15.83 21.48 5.55
CA LYS A 329 16.69 22.62 5.22
C LYS A 329 16.54 23.81 6.16
N THR A 330 15.50 23.84 6.99
CA THR A 330 15.26 24.93 7.94
C THR A 330 16.01 24.77 9.28
N GLY A 331 16.67 23.63 9.52
CA GLY A 331 17.40 23.33 10.76
C GLY A 331 18.88 23.73 10.80
N ALA A 332 19.47 24.17 9.68
CA ALA A 332 20.91 24.52 9.59
C ALA A 332 21.22 26.00 9.87
N GLY A 333 20.38 26.68 10.66
CA GLY A 333 20.56 28.07 11.08
C GLY A 333 21.06 28.18 12.52
N GLY A 334 22.28 27.71 12.81
CA GLY A 334 22.97 28.10 14.04
C GLY A 334 23.22 29.61 14.08
N PRO A 335 23.39 30.24 15.26
CA PRO A 335 23.49 31.69 15.36
C PRO A 335 24.79 32.17 14.70
N SER A 336 24.68 32.72 13.49
CA SER A 336 25.78 33.41 12.84
C SER A 336 26.06 34.71 13.60
N ARG A 337 27.11 34.70 14.43
CA ARG A 337 27.79 35.91 14.91
C ARG A 337 28.47 36.55 13.69
N ASN A 338 27.70 37.35 12.95
CA ASN A 338 28.16 38.51 12.19
C ASN A 338 26.95 39.16 11.51
N ARG A 339 26.14 39.87 12.31
CA ARG A 339 25.30 40.94 11.78
C ARG A 339 26.14 42.20 11.71
N LEU A 340 26.50 42.63 10.50
CA LEU A 340 26.69 44.05 10.22
C LEU A 340 25.30 44.69 10.06
N PRO A 341 25.09 45.92 10.54
CA PRO A 341 23.76 46.54 10.61
C PRO A 341 23.25 47.00 9.23
N PRO A 342 21.93 47.21 9.08
CA PRO A 342 21.31 47.51 7.79
C PRO A 342 21.61 48.95 7.35
N ALA A 343 22.20 49.12 6.17
CA ALA A 343 22.30 50.41 5.51
C ALA A 343 20.93 50.79 4.94
N VAL A 344 20.46 51.94 5.42
CA VAL A 344 19.21 52.63 5.11
C VAL A 344 19.19 53.14 3.67
N MET A 345 17.98 53.15 3.09
CA MET A 345 17.53 53.74 1.82
C MET A 345 18.40 54.89 1.29
N GLY A 346 18.97 54.71 0.09
CA GLY A 346 19.68 55.76 -0.66
C GLY A 346 18.78 56.48 -1.67
N ILE A 347 18.23 57.62 -1.27
CA ILE A 347 17.78 58.68 -2.19
C ILE A 347 19.05 59.36 -2.74
N ARG A 348 19.15 59.52 -4.07
CA ARG A 348 20.27 60.23 -4.73
C ARG A 348 20.19 61.73 -4.47
N LEU A 349 21.28 62.33 -3.99
CA LEU A 349 21.55 63.78 -4.05
C LEU A 349 22.85 64.07 -4.85
N PRO A 350 22.99 65.26 -5.45
CA PRO A 350 23.93 65.55 -6.54
C PRO A 350 25.33 66.00 -6.07
N PRO A 351 26.31 66.06 -6.99
CA PRO A 351 27.73 66.04 -6.68
C PRO A 351 28.29 67.46 -6.54
N SER A 352 28.48 67.92 -5.31
CA SER A 352 29.39 69.02 -5.03
C SER A 352 29.70 69.05 -3.54
N MET A 353 30.75 68.33 -3.11
CA MET A 353 31.62 68.64 -1.96
C MET A 353 32.71 67.55 -1.86
N ARG A 354 33.83 67.75 -2.57
CA ARG A 354 35.11 67.06 -2.29
C ARG A 354 35.87 67.90 -1.26
N GLY A 355 36.34 67.28 -0.19
CA GLY A 355 37.51 67.68 0.61
C GLY A 355 38.18 66.38 1.04
N LEU A 356 39.32 66.00 0.46
CA LEU A 356 40.69 66.35 0.87
C LEU A 356 40.95 65.94 2.32
N ASP A 357 41.54 64.75 2.50
CA ASP A 357 42.39 64.47 3.66
C ASP A 357 43.77 64.04 3.17
N MET A 358 44.76 64.85 3.57
CA MET A 358 46.18 64.60 3.43
C MET A 358 46.64 63.68 4.56
N ASP A 359 47.47 62.73 4.16
CA ASP A 359 48.32 61.84 4.93
C ASP A 359 49.18 62.57 5.98
N ALA A 360 49.31 61.98 7.18
CA ALA A 360 50.42 62.26 8.08
C ALA A 360 50.70 61.11 9.08
N GLY A 361 51.78 60.37 8.79
CA GLY A 361 52.72 59.82 9.78
C GLY A 361 52.32 58.50 10.46
N GLY A 362 53.13 57.44 10.47
CA GLY A 362 54.55 57.31 10.16
C GLY A 362 55.21 56.36 11.16
N ARG A 363 56.26 55.66 10.69
CA ARG A 363 57.24 54.82 11.42
C ARG A 363 56.71 53.45 11.84
N GLY A 364 57.37 52.33 11.59
CA GLY A 364 58.77 51.99 11.29
C GLY A 364 58.97 50.60 11.92
N GLY A 365 59.81 49.67 11.51
CA GLY A 365 60.88 49.56 10.54
C GLY A 365 61.66 48.27 10.90
N ASN A 366 62.37 47.71 9.92
CA ASN A 366 63.54 46.81 10.05
C ASN A 366 63.29 45.38 10.60
N LEU A 367 63.84 44.29 10.03
CA LEU A 367 64.95 44.08 9.09
C LEU A 367 64.55 43.07 8.00
#